data_AF-A0A673MBC0-F1
#
_entry.id   AF-A0A673MBC0-F1
#
_cell.length_a   1.000
_cell.length_b   1.000
_cell.length_c   1.000
_cell.angle_alpha   90.00
_cell.angle_beta   90.00
_cell.angle_gamma   90.00
#
_symmetry.space_group_name_H-M   'P 1'
#
loop_
_entity.id
_entity.type
_entity.pdbx_description
1 polymer ?
#
loop_
_entity_poly.entity_id
_entity_poly.type
_entity_poly.pdbx_seq_one_letter_code
_entity_poly.pdbx_strand_id
1 'polypeptide(L)'
;MMVIWISVMLLNPKHSKVVHQPDPVMIVSVGDNVILQCFILMNDSDPITWYKQTSGHQPEAVAMVQKLARTPHFFDNFESSRFSIETDTEKCHLRISNVTSSDEAVYYCGWRKYETYFAGGTYLALKGSCFIREK
;
A
#
# COMPACT_ATOMS: atom_id res chain seq x y z
N MET A 1 37.19 -24.70 -17.09
CA MET A 1 36.40 -24.25 -15.93
C MET A 1 35.94 -22.81 -16.13
N MET A 2 34.70 -22.58 -16.59
CA MET A 2 34.16 -21.22 -16.79
C MET A 2 32.62 -21.22 -16.85
N VAL A 3 31.97 -22.06 -16.04
CA VAL A 3 30.49 -22.16 -15.98
C VAL A 3 29.92 -21.87 -14.59
N ILE A 4 30.78 -21.71 -13.57
CA ILE A 4 30.33 -21.49 -12.19
C ILE A 4 29.94 -20.02 -11.94
N TRP A 5 30.44 -19.07 -12.74
CA TRP A 5 30.17 -17.65 -12.54
C TRP A 5 28.80 -17.20 -13.09
N ILE A 6 28.31 -17.85 -14.15
CA ILE A 6 26.98 -17.54 -14.73
C ILE A 6 25.86 -18.04 -13.81
N SER A 7 26.07 -19.16 -13.12
CA SER A 7 25.12 -19.72 -12.15
C SER A 7 24.97 -18.85 -10.89
N VAL A 8 26.00 -18.08 -10.52
CA VAL A 8 25.96 -17.17 -9.36
C VAL A 8 25.10 -15.93 -9.64
N MET A 9 24.95 -15.51 -10.90
CA MET A 9 24.10 -14.36 -11.26
C MET A 9 22.59 -14.66 -11.25
N LEU A 10 22.18 -15.93 -11.15
CA LEU A 10 20.77 -16.33 -11.02
C LEU A 10 20.24 -16.26 -9.58
N LEU A 11 21.15 -16.15 -8.60
CA LEU A 11 20.80 -15.89 -7.20
C LEU A 11 20.96 -14.40 -6.92
N ASN A 12 20.17 -13.56 -7.59
CA ASN A 12 19.79 -12.31 -6.96
C ASN A 12 18.89 -12.71 -5.78
N PRO A 13 19.28 -12.48 -4.52
CA PRO A 13 18.34 -12.62 -3.42
C PRO A 13 17.23 -11.63 -3.73
N LYS A 14 16.10 -12.12 -4.25
CA LYS A 14 14.87 -11.34 -4.28
C LYS A 14 14.68 -10.92 -2.84
N HIS A 15 14.81 -9.63 -2.56
CA HIS A 15 14.56 -9.10 -1.23
C HIS A 15 13.21 -9.67 -0.83
N SER A 16 13.18 -10.50 0.21
CA SER A 16 11.95 -11.17 0.61
C SER A 16 10.94 -10.08 0.90
N LYS A 17 9.86 -10.00 0.12
CA LYS A 17 8.85 -8.97 0.32
C LYS A 17 8.27 -9.19 1.71
N VAL A 18 8.43 -8.22 2.60
CA VAL A 18 7.90 -8.28 3.97
C VAL A 18 6.39 -8.04 3.97
N VAL A 19 5.93 -7.22 3.01
CA VAL A 19 4.53 -6.88 2.79
C VAL A 19 4.13 -7.17 1.35
N HIS A 20 2.86 -7.54 1.17
CA HIS A 20 2.28 -7.90 -0.13
C HIS A 20 0.91 -7.27 -0.33
N GLN A 21 0.75 -6.55 -1.43
CA GLN A 21 -0.55 -6.09 -1.94
C GLN A 21 -0.91 -6.96 -3.16
N PRO A 22 -2.04 -7.68 -3.15
CA PRO A 22 -2.40 -8.60 -4.23
C PRO A 22 -2.92 -7.87 -5.48
N ASP A 23 -3.63 -6.76 -5.28
CA ASP A 23 -4.33 -6.05 -6.33
C ASP A 23 -3.50 -4.84 -6.80
N PRO A 24 -2.96 -4.83 -8.03
CA PRO A 24 -2.23 -3.68 -8.54
C PRO A 24 -3.17 -2.52 -8.91
N VAL A 25 -4.42 -2.81 -9.25
CA VAL A 25 -5.44 -1.83 -9.64
C VAL A 25 -6.79 -2.24 -9.08
N MET A 26 -7.53 -1.29 -8.50
CA MET A 26 -8.90 -1.47 -8.02
C MET A 26 -9.79 -0.38 -8.61
N ILE A 27 -10.82 -0.77 -9.38
CA ILE A 27 -11.72 0.14 -10.08
C ILE A 27 -13.02 0.31 -9.28
N VAL A 28 -13.35 1.55 -8.90
CA VAL A 28 -14.42 1.84 -7.92
C VAL A 28 -15.26 3.05 -8.35
N SER A 29 -16.49 3.15 -7.89
CA SER A 29 -17.34 4.33 -8.09
C SER A 29 -17.21 5.31 -6.93
N VAL A 30 -17.53 6.58 -7.19
CA VAL A 30 -17.74 7.57 -6.11
C VAL A 30 -18.85 7.08 -5.19
N GLY A 31 -18.63 7.18 -3.88
CA GLY A 31 -19.53 6.68 -2.85
C GLY A 31 -19.28 5.24 -2.41
N ASP A 32 -18.43 4.48 -3.12
CA ASP A 32 -18.11 3.10 -2.74
C ASP A 32 -17.33 3.05 -1.42
N ASN A 33 -17.42 1.89 -0.75
CA ASN A 33 -16.56 1.53 0.37
C ASN A 33 -15.58 0.45 -0.07
N VAL A 34 -14.28 0.69 0.12
CA VAL A 34 -13.22 -0.13 -0.46
C VAL A 34 -12.25 -0.59 0.60
N ILE A 35 -11.61 -1.74 0.36
CA ILE A 35 -10.60 -2.32 1.25
C ILE A 35 -9.35 -2.59 0.43
N LEU A 36 -8.31 -1.80 0.67
CA LEU A 36 -7.00 -2.01 0.09
C LEU A 36 -6.24 -3.02 0.95
N GLN A 37 -5.93 -4.17 0.36
CA GLN A 37 -5.36 -5.30 1.07
C GLN A 37 -3.83 -5.18 1.17
N CYS A 38 -3.31 -5.41 2.37
CA CYS A 38 -1.89 -5.58 2.64
C CYS A 38 -1.69 -6.75 3.60
N PHE A 39 -0.97 -7.77 3.13
CA PHE A 39 -0.58 -8.95 3.87
C PHE A 39 0.84 -8.80 4.40
N ILE A 40 1.05 -9.23 5.63
CA ILE A 40 2.33 -9.23 6.33
C ILE A 40 2.90 -10.64 6.24
N LEU A 41 4.03 -10.79 5.57
CA LEU A 41 4.64 -12.09 5.26
C LEU A 41 5.70 -12.51 6.29
N MET A 42 6.13 -11.61 7.17
CA MET A 42 7.12 -11.90 8.21
C MET A 42 6.62 -11.51 9.60
N ASN A 43 6.99 -12.31 10.59
CA ASN A 43 6.65 -12.09 11.99
C ASN A 43 7.70 -11.22 12.71
N ASP A 44 7.82 -9.96 12.28
CA ASP A 44 8.57 -8.91 12.98
C ASP A 44 7.68 -8.09 13.94
N SER A 45 8.23 -7.08 14.61
CA SER A 45 7.49 -6.10 15.44
C SER A 45 7.46 -4.70 14.83
N ASP A 46 8.04 -4.55 13.64
CA ASP A 46 8.22 -3.28 12.97
C ASP A 46 6.87 -2.72 12.47
N PRO A 47 6.71 -1.39 12.46
CA PRO A 47 5.45 -0.76 12.10
C PRO A 47 5.13 -0.86 10.60
N ILE A 48 3.83 -0.94 10.32
CA ILE A 48 3.28 -0.82 8.97
C ILE A 48 2.70 0.57 8.79
N THR A 49 3.00 1.22 7.66
CA THR A 49 2.46 2.54 7.31
C THR A 49 1.80 2.48 5.95
N TRP A 50 0.58 2.98 5.84
CA TRP A 50 -0.06 3.24 4.55
C TRP A 50 0.34 4.61 4.04
N TYR A 51 0.69 4.68 2.76
CA TYR A 51 1.00 5.90 2.04
C TYR A 51 0.03 6.08 0.89
N LYS A 52 -0.35 7.33 0.63
CA LYS A 52 -1.11 7.74 -0.55
C LYS A 52 -0.21 8.59 -1.42
N GLN A 53 -0.10 8.25 -2.69
CA GLN A 53 0.61 9.03 -3.70
C GLN A 53 -0.36 9.43 -4.79
N THR A 54 -0.79 10.69 -4.74
CA THR A 54 -1.53 11.32 -5.83
C THR A 54 -0.59 11.56 -7.01
N SER A 55 -1.05 11.35 -8.24
CA SER A 55 -0.26 11.58 -9.45
C SER A 55 0.35 12.99 -9.46
N GLY A 56 1.67 13.07 -9.71
CA GLY A 56 2.41 14.33 -9.72
C GLY A 56 2.71 14.93 -8.34
N HIS A 57 2.32 14.28 -7.24
CA HIS A 57 2.56 14.74 -5.88
C HIS A 57 3.45 13.78 -5.10
N GLN A 58 4.04 14.28 -4.01
CA GLN A 58 4.82 13.46 -3.08
C GLN A 58 3.91 12.45 -2.34
N PRO A 59 4.43 11.28 -1.93
CA PRO A 59 3.70 10.38 -1.04
C PRO A 59 3.42 11.03 0.33
N GLU A 60 2.19 10.87 0.81
CA GLU A 60 1.74 11.29 2.12
C GLU A 60 1.43 10.07 2.98
N ALA A 61 1.80 10.09 4.26
CA ALA A 61 1.46 9.02 5.19
C ALA A 61 -0.02 9.16 5.60
N VAL A 62 -0.78 8.09 5.44
CA VAL A 62 -2.22 8.02 5.77
C VAL A 62 -2.39 7.59 7.22
N ALA A 63 -1.83 6.41 7.54
CA ALA A 63 -1.92 5.83 8.86
C ALA A 63 -0.72 4.93 9.15
N MET A 64 -0.28 4.90 10.39
CA MET A 64 0.76 4.02 10.90
C MET A 64 0.16 3.08 11.95
N VAL A 65 0.50 1.81 11.90
CA VAL A 65 0.11 0.81 12.89
C VAL A 65 1.36 0.24 13.53
N GLN A 66 1.45 0.38 14.85
CA GLN A 66 2.40 -0.43 15.63
C GLN A 66 1.84 -1.84 15.76
N LYS A 67 2.53 -2.83 15.20
CA LYS A 67 2.02 -4.20 15.07
C LYS A 67 1.65 -4.85 16.41
N LEU A 68 2.38 -4.54 17.49
CA LEU A 68 2.11 -5.06 18.83
C LEU A 68 0.88 -4.41 19.47
N ALA A 69 0.76 -3.08 19.36
CA ALA A 69 -0.37 -2.34 19.93
C ALA A 69 -1.66 -2.53 19.11
N ARG A 70 -1.53 -2.76 17.80
CA ARG A 70 -2.64 -2.86 16.82
C ARG A 70 -3.55 -1.63 16.79
N THR A 71 -3.08 -0.52 17.36
CA THR A 71 -3.78 0.76 17.33
C THR A 71 -3.25 1.57 16.15
N PRO A 72 -4.13 1.99 15.22
CA PRO A 72 -3.75 2.87 14.13
C PRO A 72 -3.60 4.31 14.64
N HIS A 73 -2.57 4.99 14.15
CA HIS A 73 -2.38 6.42 14.26
C HIS A 73 -2.57 7.03 12.86
N PHE A 74 -3.60 7.85 12.69
CA PHE A 74 -3.84 8.60 11.45
C PHE A 74 -3.06 9.91 11.48
N PHE A 75 -2.57 10.36 10.33
CA PHE A 75 -1.94 11.68 10.23
C PHE A 75 -3.01 12.73 9.91
N ASP A 76 -2.81 13.99 10.32
CA ASP A 76 -3.82 15.07 10.35
C ASP A 76 -4.74 15.14 9.11
N ASN A 77 -4.19 15.05 7.89
CA ASN A 77 -4.95 15.10 6.64
C ASN A 77 -5.92 13.91 6.44
N PHE A 78 -5.76 12.86 7.23
CA PHE A 78 -6.45 11.57 7.13
C PHE A 78 -7.17 11.19 8.43
N GLU A 79 -7.18 12.06 9.44
CA GLU A 79 -8.03 11.94 10.64
C GLU A 79 -9.51 12.20 10.31
N SER A 80 -10.04 11.44 9.36
CA SER A 80 -11.44 11.47 8.94
C SER A 80 -12.09 10.14 9.32
N SER A 81 -13.38 10.18 9.69
CA SER A 81 -14.19 8.96 9.88
C SER A 81 -14.26 8.06 8.64
N ARG A 82 -13.83 8.56 7.47
CA ARG A 82 -13.82 7.80 6.22
C ARG A 82 -12.71 6.74 6.17
N PHE A 83 -11.56 6.98 6.82
CA PHE A 83 -10.42 6.06 6.79
C PHE A 83 -10.40 5.21 8.05
N SER A 84 -10.16 3.91 7.91
CA SER A 84 -9.97 3.00 9.04
C SER A 84 -8.97 1.90 8.70
N ILE A 85 -8.36 1.30 9.71
CA ILE A 85 -7.46 0.16 9.53
C ILE A 85 -8.09 -1.10 10.11
N GLU A 86 -8.04 -2.19 9.35
CA GLU A 86 -8.32 -3.54 9.83
C GLU A 86 -7.01 -4.33 9.89
N THR A 87 -6.55 -4.66 11.09
CA THR A 87 -5.23 -5.28 11.30
C THR A 87 -5.25 -6.44 12.28
N ASP A 88 -4.42 -7.44 12.00
CA ASP A 88 -4.08 -8.55 12.88
C ASP A 88 -2.59 -8.94 12.69
N THR A 89 -2.19 -10.16 13.03
CA THR A 89 -0.81 -10.63 12.89
C THR A 89 -0.34 -10.80 11.45
N GLU A 90 -1.27 -11.01 10.52
CA GLU A 90 -1.01 -11.38 9.12
C GLU A 90 -1.46 -10.30 8.15
N LYS A 91 -2.19 -9.27 8.60
CA LYS A 91 -2.71 -8.23 7.73
C LYS A 91 -2.75 -6.83 8.35
N CYS A 92 -2.74 -5.83 7.47
CA CYS A 92 -2.96 -4.42 7.79
C CYS A 92 -3.72 -3.75 6.63
N HIS A 93 -5.02 -4.00 6.53
CA HIS A 93 -5.86 -3.48 5.45
C HIS A 93 -6.28 -2.03 5.70
N LEU A 94 -6.22 -1.21 4.66
CA LEU A 94 -6.77 0.16 4.69
C LEU A 94 -8.19 0.15 4.13
N ARG A 95 -9.14 0.61 4.94
CA ARG A 95 -10.53 0.81 4.53
C ARG A 95 -10.75 2.29 4.23
N ILE A 96 -11.36 2.57 3.08
CA ILE A 96 -11.78 3.92 2.68
C ILE A 96 -13.28 3.84 2.42
N SER A 97 -14.05 4.63 3.17
CA SER A 97 -15.51 4.71 3.00
C SER A 97 -15.90 5.99 2.28
N ASN A 98 -17.02 5.93 1.56
CA ASN A 98 -17.55 7.03 0.77
C ASN A 98 -16.46 7.66 -0.11
N VAL A 99 -15.91 6.85 -1.03
CA VAL A 99 -14.82 7.24 -1.93
C VAL A 99 -15.19 8.49 -2.72
N THR A 100 -14.24 9.42 -2.85
CA THR A 100 -14.38 10.68 -3.57
C THR A 100 -13.36 10.79 -4.70
N SER A 101 -13.50 11.81 -5.56
CA SER A 101 -12.51 12.11 -6.62
C SER A 101 -11.09 12.32 -6.09
N SER A 102 -10.95 12.85 -4.87
CA SER A 102 -9.63 13.08 -4.27
C SER A 102 -8.93 11.78 -3.83
N ASP A 103 -9.66 10.68 -3.71
CA ASP A 103 -9.12 9.38 -3.29
C ASP A 103 -8.49 8.59 -4.46
N GLU A 104 -8.61 9.05 -5.70
CA GLU A 104 -7.93 8.43 -6.85
C GLU A 104 -6.41 8.64 -6.75
N ALA A 105 -5.67 7.59 -6.41
CA ALA A 105 -4.25 7.63 -6.12
C ALA A 105 -3.64 6.22 -6.11
N VAL A 106 -2.31 6.14 -6.10
CA VAL A 106 -1.62 4.89 -5.76
C VAL A 106 -1.44 4.83 -4.25
N TYR A 107 -1.89 3.74 -3.64
CA TYR A 107 -1.73 3.48 -2.21
C TYR A 107 -0.68 2.41 -1.98
N TYR A 108 0.33 2.72 -1.18
CA TYR A 108 1.40 1.79 -0.84
C TYR A 108 1.32 1.37 0.62
N CYS A 109 1.37 0.06 0.85
CA CYS A 109 1.68 -0.49 2.16
C CYS A 109 3.21 -0.52 2.33
N GLY A 110 3.71 0.16 3.35
CA GLY A 110 5.13 0.26 3.67
C GLY A 110 5.46 -0.44 4.99
N TRP A 111 6.49 -1.27 4.98
CA TRP A 111 7.10 -1.82 6.17
C TRP A 111 8.33 -0.99 6.55
N ARG A 112 8.36 -0.43 7.75
CA ARG A 112 9.43 0.49 8.17
C ARG A 112 10.29 -0.16 9.25
N LYS A 113 11.56 -0.42 8.91
CA LYS A 113 12.61 -0.79 9.87
C LYS A 113 13.60 0.37 10.01
N TYR A 114 14.75 0.30 9.35
CA TYR A 114 15.67 1.45 9.17
C TYR A 114 15.26 2.28 7.95
N GLU A 115 14.86 1.59 6.89
CA GLU A 115 14.30 2.13 5.65
C GLU A 115 12.83 1.70 5.53
N THR A 116 12.09 2.36 4.64
CA THR A 116 10.74 1.93 4.27
C THR A 116 10.79 1.04 3.04
N TYR A 117 10.30 -0.18 3.17
CA TYR A 117 10.13 -1.11 2.05
C TYR A 117 8.66 -1.15 1.65
N PHE A 118 8.39 -0.79 0.40
CA PHE A 118 7.03 -0.76 -0.13
C PHE A 118 6.63 -2.12 -0.71
N ALA A 119 5.34 -2.46 -0.55
CA ALA A 119 4.68 -3.46 -1.38
C ALA A 119 4.49 -2.93 -2.82
N GLY A 120 3.83 -3.72 -3.67
CA GLY A 120 3.62 -3.37 -5.08
C GLY A 120 2.74 -2.15 -5.34
N GLY A 121 2.05 -1.63 -4.33
CA GLY A 121 1.06 -0.58 -4.48
C GLY A 121 -0.26 -1.09 -5.05
N THR A 122 -1.33 -0.34 -4.81
CA THR A 122 -2.65 -0.53 -5.42
C THR A 122 -3.10 0.82 -5.96
N TYR A 123 -3.31 0.92 -7.27
CA TYR A 123 -3.91 2.10 -7.87
C TYR A 123 -5.44 2.03 -7.72
N LEU A 124 -6.00 2.94 -6.93
CA LEU A 124 -7.45 3.09 -6.78
C LEU A 124 -7.96 4.00 -7.90
N ALA A 125 -8.62 3.43 -8.90
CA ALA A 125 -9.09 4.12 -10.10
C ALA A 125 -10.61 4.35 -10.04
N LEU A 126 -11.08 5.51 -10.48
CA LEU A 126 -12.51 5.81 -10.51
C LEU A 126 -13.16 5.33 -11.80
N LYS A 127 -14.33 4.69 -11.69
CA LYS A 127 -15.16 4.36 -12.86
C LYS A 127 -15.53 5.65 -13.59
N GLY A 128 -15.17 5.72 -14.87
CA GLY A 128 -15.44 6.89 -15.69
C GLY A 128 -14.31 7.92 -15.73
N SER A 129 -13.17 7.74 -15.04
CA SER A 129 -11.94 8.52 -15.27
C SER A 129 -11.20 8.10 -16.56
N CYS A 130 -11.94 7.61 -17.55
CA CYS A 130 -11.43 7.49 -18.92
C CYS A 130 -11.21 8.91 -19.45
N PHE A 131 -9.98 9.39 -19.29
CA PHE A 131 -9.50 10.57 -19.99
C PHE A 131 -9.56 10.26 -21.50
N ILE A 132 -10.62 10.71 -22.16
CA ILE A 132 -10.57 10.97 -23.58
C ILE A 132 -9.51 12.03 -23.77
N ARG A 133 -8.30 11.60 -24.12
CA ARG A 133 -7.28 12.50 -24.66
C ARG A 133 -7.47 12.52 -26.17
N GLU A 134 -8.50 13.22 -26.60
CA GLU A 134 -8.63 13.64 -27.99
C GLU A 134 -7.63 14.78 -28.24
N LYS A 135 -6.51 14.44 -28.87
CA LYS A 135 -5.93 15.22 -29.98
C LYS A 135 -4.85 14.45 -30.71
#